data_AF-A0A8S9UDW6-F1
#
_entry.id   AF-A0A8S9UDW6-F1
#
_cell.length_a   1.000
_cell.length_b   1.000
_cell.length_c   1.000
_cell.angle_alpha   90.00
_cell.angle_beta   90.00
_cell.angle_gamma   90.00
#
_symmetry.space_group_name_H-M   'P 1'
#
loop_
_entity.id
_entity.type
_entity.pdbx_description
1 polymer ?
#
loop_
_entity_poly.entity_id
_entity_poly.type
_entity_poly.pdbx_seq_one_letter_code
_entity_poly.pdbx_strand_id
1 'polypeptide(L)'
;MQLRYSVALAMVVIGAADASNITSTSDLNVWYPYSEYTFSDVTGATDQNAVYAAPLCYPEICKTPEGVNSKVDIFVKRLRVTVAYPDTAINVWLLQGGPGASSTDLESTMVTLHSELNGTANVYTMDH
;
A
#
# COMPACT_ATOMS: atom_id res chain seq x y z
N MET A 1 12.41 -13.29 71.36
CA MET A 1 11.56 -12.69 70.33
C MET A 1 12.28 -11.49 69.75
N GLN A 2 12.98 -11.63 68.62
CA GLN A 2 13.40 -10.51 67.78
C GLN A 2 13.36 -10.97 66.32
N LEU A 3 12.42 -10.38 65.57
CA LEU A 3 12.11 -10.69 64.19
C LEU A 3 13.24 -10.19 63.29
N ARG A 4 13.80 -11.08 62.47
CA ARG A 4 14.67 -10.70 61.36
C ARG A 4 13.79 -10.48 60.14
N TYR A 5 13.59 -9.23 59.75
CA TYR A 5 12.94 -8.89 58.47
C TYR A 5 14.01 -8.81 57.38
N SER A 6 14.03 -9.82 56.51
CA SER A 6 14.81 -9.79 55.27
C SER A 6 13.88 -9.36 54.14
N VAL A 7 14.04 -8.15 53.62
CA VAL A 7 13.34 -7.70 52.42
C VAL A 7 14.17 -8.10 51.21
N ALA A 8 13.66 -9.04 50.40
CA ALA A 8 14.27 -9.41 49.13
C ALA A 8 13.83 -8.40 48.05
N LEU A 9 14.78 -7.66 47.48
CA LEU A 9 14.54 -6.83 46.30
C LEU A 9 14.55 -7.71 45.05
N ALA A 10 13.40 -7.89 44.41
CA ALA A 10 13.32 -8.49 43.08
C ALA A 10 13.67 -7.43 42.03
N MET A 11 14.77 -7.62 41.30
CA MET A 11 15.10 -6.78 40.14
C MET A 11 14.25 -7.21 38.94
N VAL A 12 13.34 -6.34 38.51
CA VAL A 12 12.62 -6.48 37.24
C VAL A 12 13.56 -6.03 36.12
N VAL A 13 14.04 -6.97 35.33
CA VAL A 13 14.75 -6.66 34.08
C VAL A 13 13.71 -6.25 33.06
N ILE A 14 13.60 -4.95 32.78
CA ILE A 14 12.84 -4.44 31.65
C ILE A 14 13.68 -4.75 30.42
N GLY A 15 13.28 -5.78 29.65
CA GLY A 15 13.87 -6.03 28.35
C GLY A 15 13.59 -4.85 27.43
N ALA A 16 14.63 -4.20 26.91
CA ALA A 16 14.49 -3.24 25.84
C ALA A 16 13.97 -4.01 24.62
N ALA A 17 12.77 -3.68 24.14
CA ALA A 17 12.34 -4.10 22.82
C ALA A 17 13.23 -3.36 21.81
N ASP A 18 13.94 -4.10 20.97
CA ASP A 18 14.62 -3.52 19.82
C ASP A 18 13.56 -2.88 18.91
N ALA A 19 13.53 -1.55 18.91
CA ALA A 19 12.79 -0.81 17.91
C ALA A 19 13.54 -0.98 16.59
N SER A 20 13.08 -1.91 15.75
CA SER A 20 13.50 -2.00 14.36
C SER A 20 13.20 -0.65 13.70
N ASN A 21 14.23 0.16 13.45
CA ASN A 21 14.12 1.33 12.57
C ASN A 21 13.84 0.80 11.17
N ILE A 22 12.55 0.59 10.85
CA ILE A 22 12.12 0.34 9.48
C ILE A 22 12.38 1.62 8.72
N THR A 23 13.53 1.66 8.06
CA THR A 23 13.82 2.64 7.04
C THR A 23 12.97 2.21 5.84
N SER A 24 11.76 2.74 5.72
CA SER A 24 10.84 2.39 4.63
C SER A 24 11.38 2.92 3.31
N THR A 25 12.30 2.19 2.67
CA THR A 25 12.45 2.28 1.23
C THR A 25 11.14 1.80 0.64
N SER A 26 10.40 2.66 -0.06
CA SER A 26 9.09 2.28 -0.58
C SER A 26 9.23 1.06 -1.49
N ASP A 27 8.52 -0.04 -1.19
CA ASP A 27 8.44 -1.23 -2.03
C ASP A 27 7.66 -0.99 -3.34
N LEU A 28 7.25 0.25 -3.59
CA LEU A 28 6.62 0.72 -4.81
C LEU A 28 7.70 1.16 -5.81
N ASN A 29 7.58 0.70 -7.06
CA ASN A 29 8.42 1.18 -8.14
C ASN A 29 8.08 2.63 -8.54
N VAL A 30 8.87 3.19 -9.45
CA VAL A 30 8.60 4.52 -10.01
C VAL A 30 7.32 4.45 -10.85
N TRP A 31 6.39 5.37 -10.59
CA TRP A 31 5.20 5.55 -11.42
C TRP A 31 5.56 5.79 -12.88
N TYR A 32 4.98 5.02 -13.78
CA TYR A 32 5.17 5.15 -15.23
C TYR A 32 3.84 5.43 -15.92
N PRO A 33 3.84 6.21 -17.02
CA PRO A 33 2.62 6.47 -17.77
C PRO A 33 2.03 5.16 -18.32
N TYR A 34 0.71 5.12 -18.41
CA TYR A 34 -0.02 4.01 -19.01
C TYR A 34 0.28 3.95 -20.53
N SER A 35 0.48 2.77 -21.11
CA SER A 35 0.71 2.64 -22.56
C SER A 35 -0.61 2.85 -23.33
N GLU A 36 -0.59 3.71 -24.36
CA GLU A 36 -1.70 4.35 -25.10
C GLU A 36 -2.87 3.47 -25.63
N TYR A 37 -2.97 2.17 -25.33
CA TYR A 37 -3.81 1.23 -26.10
C TYR A 37 -5.13 0.76 -25.48
N THR A 38 -5.56 1.19 -24.28
CA THR A 38 -6.82 0.67 -23.68
C THR A 38 -7.78 1.70 -23.10
N PHE A 39 -7.50 3.00 -23.16
CA PHE A 39 -8.51 4.00 -22.81
C PHE A 39 -9.11 4.66 -24.05
N SER A 40 -10.43 4.51 -24.20
CA SER A 40 -11.25 5.38 -25.05
C SER A 40 -11.27 6.77 -24.42
N ASP A 41 -10.41 7.65 -24.93
CA ASP A 41 -10.61 9.11 -24.99
C ASP A 41 -10.76 9.86 -23.64
N VAL A 42 -9.94 9.49 -22.64
CA VAL A 42 -9.61 10.40 -21.54
C VAL A 42 -8.21 10.97 -21.79
N THR A 43 -8.18 12.26 -22.05
CA THR A 43 -6.99 13.02 -22.44
C THR A 43 -5.91 13.03 -21.35
N GLY A 44 -4.82 12.28 -21.57
CA GLY A 44 -3.43 12.64 -21.24
C GLY A 44 -2.91 12.40 -19.81
N ALA A 45 -1.64 11.98 -19.74
CA ALA A 45 -0.58 12.10 -18.69
C ALA A 45 -0.90 11.94 -17.19
N THR A 46 -2.16 11.73 -16.83
CA THR A 46 -2.69 11.68 -15.46
C THR A 46 -2.91 10.26 -15.00
N ASP A 47 -3.01 9.32 -15.94
CA ASP A 47 -3.06 7.88 -15.75
C ASP A 47 -1.65 7.31 -15.60
N GLN A 48 -1.42 6.64 -14.48
CA GLN A 48 -0.12 6.07 -14.16
C GLN A 48 -0.26 4.70 -13.56
N ASN A 49 0.73 3.86 -13.83
CA ASN A 49 0.86 2.53 -13.27
C ASN A 49 2.08 2.45 -12.38
N ALA A 50 2.02 1.55 -11.41
CA ALA A 50 3.12 1.15 -10.57
C ALA A 50 2.99 -0.32 -10.19
N VAL A 51 4.08 -0.89 -9.70
CA VAL A 51 4.14 -2.22 -9.10
C VAL A 51 4.61 -2.06 -7.66
N TYR A 52 3.85 -2.61 -6.74
CA TYR A 52 4.19 -2.69 -5.33
C TYR A 52 4.60 -4.11 -4.97
N ALA A 53 5.84 -4.29 -4.49
CA ALA A 53 6.37 -5.59 -4.10
C ALA A 53 5.97 -5.90 -2.65
N ALA A 54 4.78 -6.47 -2.45
CA ALA A 54 4.26 -6.85 -1.14
C ALA A 54 4.91 -8.14 -0.63
N PRO A 55 5.07 -8.34 0.68
CA PRO A 55 5.53 -9.62 1.21
C PRO A 55 4.49 -10.72 0.95
N LEU A 56 4.95 -11.86 0.44
CA LEU A 56 4.12 -13.07 0.29
C LEU A 56 3.68 -13.61 1.65
N CYS A 57 4.57 -13.51 2.64
CA CYS A 57 4.30 -13.84 4.04
C CYS A 57 4.67 -12.64 4.91
N TYR A 58 3.68 -12.05 5.58
CA TYR A 58 3.96 -11.08 6.62
C TYR A 58 4.63 -11.78 7.82
N PRO A 59 5.65 -11.15 8.43
CA PRO A 59 6.23 -11.63 9.68
C PRO A 59 5.12 -11.89 10.72
N GLU A 60 5.36 -12.85 11.62
CA GLU A 60 4.42 -13.29 12.66
C GLU A 60 3.22 -14.12 12.17
N ILE A 61 2.84 -14.06 10.89
CA ILE A 61 1.75 -14.88 10.31
C ILE A 61 2.30 -16.16 9.66
N CYS A 62 3.32 -16.04 8.80
CA CYS A 62 3.94 -17.18 8.14
C CYS A 62 5.41 -16.95 7.80
N LYS A 63 6.09 -18.04 7.42
CA LYS A 63 7.45 -18.01 6.89
C LYS A 63 7.40 -18.39 5.41
N THR A 64 7.99 -17.55 4.55
CA THR A 64 8.22 -17.93 3.16
C THR A 64 9.14 -19.15 3.10
N PRO A 65 8.76 -20.24 2.41
CA PRO A 65 9.63 -21.40 2.24
C PRO A 65 10.94 -21.04 1.54
N GLU A 66 12.00 -21.80 1.85
CA GLU A 66 13.27 -21.65 1.18
C GLU A 66 13.13 -21.92 -0.33
N GLY A 67 13.74 -21.07 -1.16
CA GLY A 67 13.63 -21.16 -2.63
C GLY A 67 12.37 -20.53 -3.23
N VAL A 68 11.46 -19.96 -2.43
CA VAL A 68 10.29 -19.21 -2.91
C VAL A 68 10.57 -17.71 -2.84
N ASN A 69 10.08 -16.94 -3.82
CA ASN A 69 10.15 -15.48 -3.74
C ASN A 69 9.31 -14.99 -2.55
N SER A 70 9.94 -14.25 -1.64
CA SER A 70 9.28 -13.71 -0.45
C SER A 70 8.38 -12.51 -0.74
N LYS A 71 8.31 -12.05 -2.00
CA LYS A 71 7.47 -10.95 -2.44
C LYS A 71 6.58 -11.34 -3.61
N VAL A 72 5.44 -10.66 -3.69
CA VAL A 72 4.50 -10.70 -4.81
C VAL A 72 4.34 -9.29 -5.37
N ASP A 73 4.29 -9.21 -6.69
CA ASP A 73 4.08 -7.96 -7.41
C ASP A 73 2.59 -7.65 -7.47
N ILE A 74 2.19 -6.52 -6.89
CA ILE A 74 0.83 -5.98 -6.94
C ILE A 74 0.83 -4.83 -7.94
N PHE A 75 0.04 -4.95 -9.01
CA PHE A 75 -0.15 -3.89 -9.98
C PHE A 75 -1.11 -2.84 -9.42
N VAL A 76 -0.69 -1.58 -9.46
CA VAL A 76 -1.45 -0.42 -8.98
C VAL A 76 -1.63 0.56 -10.12
N LYS A 77 -2.84 1.08 -10.29
CA LYS A 77 -3.14 2.14 -11.26
C LYS A 77 -3.65 3.36 -10.53
N ARG A 78 -3.39 4.55 -11.06
CA ARG A 78 -3.94 5.81 -10.54
C ARG A 78 -4.30 6.80 -11.63
N LEU A 79 -5.35 7.57 -11.39
CA LEU A 79 -5.59 8.86 -12.01
C LEU A 79 -5.15 9.95 -11.02
N ARG A 80 -4.20 10.79 -11.43
CA ARG A 80 -3.77 11.94 -10.62
C ARG A 80 -4.78 13.07 -10.72
N VAL A 81 -4.89 13.80 -9.63
CA VAL A 81 -5.56 15.10 -9.56
C VAL A 81 -5.10 16.03 -10.71
N THR A 82 -6.03 16.81 -11.26
CA THR A 82 -5.75 17.75 -12.38
C THR A 82 -5.75 19.21 -11.95
N VAL A 83 -6.39 19.55 -10.83
CA VAL A 83 -6.62 20.94 -10.39
C VAL A 83 -5.92 21.31 -9.08
N ALA A 84 -5.23 20.38 -8.42
CA ALA A 84 -4.50 20.60 -7.17
C ALA A 84 -3.14 19.88 -7.16
N TYR A 85 -2.37 20.03 -6.08
CA TYR A 85 -1.11 19.30 -5.92
C TYR A 85 -1.39 17.83 -5.57
N PRO A 86 -0.89 16.86 -6.36
CA PRO A 86 -1.18 15.45 -6.15
C PRO A 86 -0.79 14.91 -4.78
N ASP A 87 0.27 15.45 -4.18
CA ASP A 87 0.82 14.92 -2.92
C ASP A 87 0.02 15.38 -1.69
N THR A 88 -0.87 16.37 -1.87
CA THR A 88 -1.76 16.90 -0.83
C THR A 88 -3.23 16.61 -1.10
N ALA A 89 -3.56 16.01 -2.25
CA ALA A 89 -4.93 15.70 -2.64
C ALA A 89 -5.45 14.49 -1.86
N ILE A 90 -6.78 14.41 -1.73
CA ILE A 90 -7.45 13.23 -1.18
C ILE A 90 -7.20 12.04 -2.11
N ASN A 91 -6.95 10.86 -1.54
CA ASN A 91 -6.78 9.61 -2.26
C ASN A 91 -8.04 8.76 -2.08
N VAL A 92 -8.65 8.32 -3.19
CA VAL A 92 -9.79 7.41 -3.19
C VAL A 92 -9.36 6.08 -3.82
N TRP A 93 -9.68 4.96 -3.17
CA TRP A 93 -9.38 3.63 -3.67
C TRP A 93 -10.65 2.93 -4.11
N LEU A 94 -10.67 2.44 -5.34
CA LEU A 94 -11.68 1.54 -5.87
C LEU A 94 -11.11 0.14 -5.91
N LEU A 95 -11.81 -0.80 -5.31
CA LEU A 95 -11.45 -2.22 -5.27
C LEU A 95 -12.65 -3.04 -5.70
N GLN A 96 -12.45 -3.88 -6.71
CA GLN A 96 -13.51 -4.77 -7.14
C GLN A 96 -13.67 -5.84 -6.07
N GLY A 97 -14.90 -6.11 -5.66
CA GLY A 97 -15.16 -7.24 -4.78
C GLY A 97 -14.88 -8.58 -5.48
N GLY A 98 -14.95 -9.66 -4.71
CA GLY A 98 -14.70 -11.00 -5.22
C GLY A 98 -13.20 -11.29 -5.45
N PRO A 99 -12.80 -12.57 -5.42
CA PRO A 99 -11.44 -12.96 -5.74
C PRO A 99 -11.20 -12.99 -7.25
N GLY A 100 -10.01 -12.55 -7.70
CA GLY A 100 -9.55 -12.68 -9.08
C GLY A 100 -10.16 -11.69 -10.09
N ALA A 101 -10.92 -10.70 -9.62
CA ALA A 101 -11.40 -9.60 -10.44
C ALA A 101 -10.26 -8.62 -10.75
N SER A 102 -10.05 -8.28 -12.03
CA SER A 102 -8.99 -7.34 -12.42
C SER A 102 -9.41 -5.90 -12.17
N SER A 103 -8.45 -5.08 -11.75
CA SER A 103 -8.54 -3.62 -11.71
C SER A 103 -8.94 -2.97 -13.03
N THR A 104 -8.71 -3.65 -14.16
CA THR A 104 -9.10 -3.20 -15.50
C THR A 104 -10.61 -2.98 -15.62
N ASP A 105 -11.41 -3.82 -14.96
CA ASP A 105 -12.88 -3.70 -14.97
C ASP A 105 -13.36 -2.39 -14.32
N LEU A 106 -12.53 -1.78 -13.46
CA LEU A 106 -12.84 -0.53 -12.75
C LEU A 106 -12.36 0.74 -13.47
N GLU A 107 -11.60 0.62 -14.56
CA GLU A 107 -10.96 1.76 -15.23
C GLU A 107 -11.98 2.84 -15.67
N SER A 108 -13.12 2.43 -16.23
CA SER A 108 -14.20 3.36 -16.60
C SER A 108 -14.85 4.04 -15.40
N THR A 109 -14.96 3.33 -14.28
CA THR A 109 -15.50 3.85 -13.02
C THR A 109 -14.52 4.84 -12.39
N MET A 110 -13.21 4.58 -12.46
CA MET A 110 -12.19 5.53 -12.01
C MET A 110 -12.29 6.86 -12.75
N VAL A 111 -12.44 6.82 -14.08
CA VAL A 111 -12.61 8.02 -14.91
C VAL A 111 -13.88 8.78 -14.54
N THR A 112 -14.99 8.07 -14.42
CA THR A 112 -16.29 8.66 -14.05
C THR A 112 -16.20 9.36 -12.69
N LEU A 113 -15.69 8.66 -11.68
CA LEU A 113 -15.53 9.21 -10.34
C LEU A 113 -14.56 10.39 -10.31
N HIS A 114 -13.43 10.30 -11.01
CA HIS A 114 -12.47 11.39 -11.08
C HIS A 114 -13.10 12.65 -11.69
N SER A 115 -13.94 12.48 -12.73
CA SER A 115 -14.72 13.57 -13.33
C SER A 115 -15.76 14.15 -12.38
N GLU A 116 -16.54 13.30 -11.70
CA GLU A 116 -17.56 13.73 -10.71
C GLU A 116 -16.95 14.47 -9.51
N LEU A 117 -15.72 14.14 -9.15
CA LEU A 117 -14.93 14.84 -8.14
C LEU A 117 -14.19 16.08 -8.71
N ASN A 118 -14.54 16.53 -9.92
CA ASN A 118 -13.92 17.67 -10.62
C ASN A 118 -12.39 17.58 -10.69
N GLY A 119 -11.86 16.36 -10.73
CA GLY A 119 -10.42 16.09 -10.75
C GLY A 119 -9.67 16.59 -9.52
N THR A 120 -10.31 16.73 -8.35
CA THR A 120 -9.70 17.21 -7.09
C THR A 120 -9.10 16.10 -6.21
N ALA A 121 -9.27 14.84 -6.59
CA ALA A 121 -8.77 13.68 -5.87
C ALA A 121 -7.91 12.81 -6.78
N ASN A 122 -6.92 12.12 -6.20
CA ASN A 122 -6.30 11.00 -6.87
C ASN A 122 -7.20 9.77 -6.72
N VAL A 123 -7.43 9.04 -7.80
CA VAL A 123 -8.24 7.81 -7.78
C VAL A 123 -7.33 6.62 -8.07
N TYR A 124 -7.37 5.59 -7.26
CA TYR A 124 -6.51 4.40 -7.33
C TYR A 124 -7.32 3.11 -7.49
N THR A 125 -6.67 2.10 -8.06
CA THR A 125 -7.12 0.69 -8.06
C THR A 125 -5.89 -0.22 -8.06
N MET A 126 -6.08 -1.51 -7.78
CA MET A 126 -5.01 -2.51 -7.85
C MET A 126 -5.57 -3.90 -8.17
N ASP A 127 -4.71 -4.79 -8.67
CA ASP A 127 -5.02 -6.21 -8.82
C ASP A 127 -4.69 -6.94 -7.50
N HIS A 128 -5.74 -7.45 -6.82
CA HIS A 128 -5.67 -8.03 -5.46
C HIS A 128 -5.93 -9.54 -5.40
#